data_AF-J4D5E0-F1
#
_entry.id   AF-J4D5E0-F1
#
_cell.length_a   1.000
_cell.length_b   1.000
_cell.length_c   1.000
_cell.angle_alpha   90.00
_cell.angle_beta   90.00
_cell.angle_gamma   90.00
#
_symmetry.space_group_name_H-M   'P 1'
#
loop_
_entity.id
_entity.type
_entity.pdbx_description
1 polymer ?
#
loop_
_entity_poly.entity_id
_entity_poly.type
_entity_poly.pdbx_seq_one_letter_code
_entity_poly.pdbx_strand_id
1 'polypeptide(L)'
;MNKKLDTLLGTLNRIKDIALKFKNPNFNSYFYKKAEDAAAMLNQKRDSISQREIDSMMEEYNELEDVLNRQQSVQNMYYSNEPKVEK
;
A
#
# COMPACT_ATOMS: atom_id res chain seq x y z
N MET A 1 11.20 -10.31 19.45
CA MET A 1 10.19 -9.84 18.47
C MET A 1 10.45 -8.38 18.18
N ASN A 2 10.76 -8.03 16.92
CA ASN A 2 11.06 -6.64 16.55
C ASN A 2 9.74 -5.87 16.39
N LYS A 3 9.32 -5.16 17.45
CA LYS A 3 8.05 -4.41 17.48
C LYS A 3 7.88 -3.45 16.31
N LYS A 4 8.97 -2.81 15.84
CA LYS A 4 8.90 -1.87 14.72
C LYS A 4 8.63 -2.58 13.38
N LEU A 5 9.24 -3.75 13.19
CA LEU A 5 8.93 -4.59 12.02
C LEU A 5 7.47 -5.04 12.03
N ASP A 6 6.95 -5.45 13.18
CA ASP A 6 5.54 -5.85 13.30
C ASP A 6 4.60 -4.66 13.01
N THR A 7 4.94 -3.44 13.47
CA THR A 7 4.22 -2.20 13.10
C THR A 7 4.28 -1.92 11.60
N LEU A 8 5.45 -2.05 10.98
CA LEU A 8 5.62 -1.85 9.53
C LEU A 8 4.77 -2.84 8.71
N LEU A 9 4.75 -4.11 9.09
CA LEU A 9 3.87 -5.11 8.48
C LEU A 9 2.39 -4.74 8.69
N GLY A 10 2.04 -4.18 9.84
CA GLY A 10 0.72 -3.60 10.10
C GLY A 10 0.36 -2.46 9.15
N THR A 11 1.28 -1.53 8.88
CA THR A 11 1.10 -0.45 7.89
C THR A 11 0.85 -1.01 6.49
N LEU A 12 1.64 -1.99 6.06
CA LEU A 12 1.46 -2.64 4.76
C LEU A 12 0.08 -3.32 4.63
N ASN A 13 -0.42 -3.95 5.68
CA ASN A 13 -1.78 -4.51 5.68
C ASN A 13 -2.85 -3.43 5.54
N ARG A 14 -2.71 -2.28 6.22
CA ARG A 14 -3.64 -1.15 6.04
C ARG A 14 -3.59 -0.60 4.62
N ILE A 15 -2.41 -0.54 4.00
CA ILE A 15 -2.28 -0.16 2.58
C ILE A 15 -3.03 -1.14 1.67
N LYS A 16 -2.94 -2.45 1.92
CA LYS A 16 -3.73 -3.46 1.19
C LYS A 16 -5.23 -3.19 1.33
N ASP A 17 -5.70 -2.89 2.54
CA ASP A 17 -7.12 -2.58 2.79
C ASP A 17 -7.57 -1.29 2.08
N ILE A 18 -6.72 -0.26 2.01
CA ILE A 18 -7.02 0.97 1.27
C ILE A 18 -7.05 0.70 -0.24
N ALA A 19 -6.09 -0.08 -0.75
CA ALA A 19 -6.00 -0.46 -2.16
C ALA A 19 -7.29 -1.14 -2.64
N LEU A 20 -7.85 -2.04 -1.83
CA LEU A 20 -9.11 -2.73 -2.14
C LEU A 20 -10.32 -1.79 -2.28
N LYS A 21 -10.25 -0.58 -1.70
CA LYS A 21 -11.33 0.41 -1.76
C LYS A 21 -11.27 1.29 -3.02
N PHE A 22 -10.25 1.18 -3.88
CA PHE A 22 -10.24 1.87 -5.17
C PHE A 22 -11.19 1.14 -6.14
N LYS A 23 -12.10 1.89 -6.77
CA LYS A 23 -12.96 1.42 -7.86
C LYS A 23 -12.17 1.12 -9.12
N ASN A 24 -11.07 1.86 -9.35
CA ASN A 24 -10.18 1.63 -10.47
C ASN A 24 -9.36 0.34 -10.23
N PRO A 25 -9.56 -0.73 -11.05
CA PRO A 25 -8.92 -2.02 -10.84
C PRO A 25 -7.39 -1.96 -11.02
N ASN A 26 -6.88 -1.03 -11.81
CA ASN A 26 -5.44 -0.85 -11.99
C ASN A 26 -4.79 -0.31 -10.72
N PHE A 27 -5.42 0.68 -10.08
CA PHE A 27 -4.93 1.24 -8.81
C PHE A 27 -5.04 0.19 -7.69
N ASN A 28 -6.20 -0.47 -7.61
CA ASN A 28 -6.45 -1.53 -6.65
C ASN A 28 -5.37 -2.63 -6.72
N SER A 29 -5.22 -3.27 -7.88
CA SER A 29 -4.29 -4.37 -8.07
C SER A 29 -2.82 -3.96 -7.88
N TYR A 30 -2.43 -2.79 -8.39
CA TYR A 30 -1.06 -2.29 -8.25
C TYR A 30 -0.66 -2.07 -6.79
N PHE A 31 -1.44 -1.30 -6.03
CA PHE A 31 -1.08 -0.97 -4.65
C PHE A 31 -1.22 -2.17 -3.71
N TYR A 32 -2.20 -3.04 -3.95
CA TYR A 32 -2.34 -4.29 -3.21
C TYR A 32 -1.10 -5.18 -3.41
N LYS A 33 -0.71 -5.43 -4.67
CA LYS A 33 0.45 -6.26 -4.99
C LYS A 33 1.75 -5.64 -4.47
N LYS A 34 1.92 -4.33 -4.60
CA LYS A 34 3.11 -3.62 -4.06
C LYS A 34 3.25 -3.83 -2.55
N ALA A 35 2.17 -3.69 -1.78
CA ALA A 35 2.21 -3.89 -0.34
C ALA A 35 2.42 -5.36 0.05
N GLU A 36 1.83 -6.29 -0.72
CA GLU A 36 2.02 -7.73 -0.53
C GLU A 36 3.47 -8.17 -0.79
N ASP A 37 4.06 -7.75 -1.92
CA ASP A 37 5.44 -8.06 -2.28
C ASP A 37 6.42 -7.49 -1.23
N ALA A 38 6.16 -6.26 -0.74
CA ALA A 38 6.95 -5.66 0.34
C ALA A 38 6.85 -6.44 1.66
N ALA A 39 5.64 -6.86 2.05
CA ALA A 39 5.45 -7.66 3.26
C ALA A 39 6.12 -9.03 3.14
N ALA A 40 6.08 -9.65 1.97
CA ALA A 40 6.78 -10.91 1.70
C ALA A 40 8.31 -10.74 1.84
N MET A 41 8.87 -9.68 1.25
CA MET A 41 10.30 -9.36 1.38
C MET A 41 10.71 -9.16 2.85
N LEU A 42 9.93 -8.40 3.61
CA LEU A 42 10.20 -8.13 5.03
C LEU A 42 10.16 -9.41 5.88
N ASN A 43 9.20 -10.31 5.60
CA ASN A 43 9.14 -11.60 6.27
C ASN A 43 10.34 -12.50 5.93
N GLN A 44 10.82 -12.47 4.68
CA GLN A 44 12.02 -13.21 4.27
C GLN A 44 13.30 -12.68 4.92
N LYS A 45 13.36 -11.37 5.21
CA LYS A 45 14.51 -10.70 5.83
C LYS A 45 14.35 -10.47 7.33
N ARG A 46 13.38 -11.10 7.98
CA ARG A 46 12.99 -10.79 9.37
C ARG A 46 14.16 -10.78 10.36
N ASP A 47 15.11 -11.69 10.18
CA ASP A 47 16.25 -11.87 11.08
C ASP A 47 17.50 -11.08 10.67
N SER A 48 17.53 -10.52 9.45
CA SER A 48 18.70 -9.84 8.87
C SER A 48 18.48 -8.36 8.54
N ILE A 49 17.23 -7.89 8.55
CA ILE A 49 16.91 -6.50 8.27
C ILE A 49 17.42 -5.58 9.38
N SER A 50 18.11 -4.50 8.98
CA SER A 50 18.64 -3.53 9.92
C SER A 50 17.55 -2.59 10.45
N GLN A 51 17.78 -2.03 11.63
CA GLN A 51 16.85 -1.08 12.23
C GLN A 51 16.70 0.20 11.37
N ARG A 52 17.77 0.62 10.69
CA ARG A 52 17.75 1.77 9.79
C ARG A 52 16.89 1.52 8.55
N GLU A 53 16.96 0.32 7.98
CA GLU A 53 16.09 -0.06 6.86
C GLU A 53 14.62 -0.07 7.28
N ILE A 54 14.30 -0.62 8.46
CA ILE A 54 12.94 -0.60 9.01
C ILE A 54 12.44 0.85 9.16
N ASP A 55 13.24 1.73 9.74
CA ASP A 55 12.83 3.13 9.98
C ASP A 55 12.62 3.88 8.66
N SER A 56 13.49 3.68 7.67
CA SER A 56 13.33 4.27 6.33
C SER A 56 12.09 3.77 5.61
N MET A 57 11.80 2.46 5.68
CA MET A 57 10.61 1.88 5.08
C MET A 57 9.34 2.33 5.81
N MET A 58 9.38 2.47 7.14
CA MET A 58 8.25 3.00 7.90
C MET A 58 7.87 4.41 7.46
N GLU A 59 8.85 5.30 7.23
CA GLU A 59 8.59 6.65 6.71
C GLU A 59 7.90 6.60 5.35
N GLU A 60 8.47 5.85 4.39
CA GLU A 60 7.92 5.70 3.04
C GLU A 60 6.48 5.14 3.05
N TYR A 61 6.23 4.07 3.81
CA TYR A 61 4.93 3.41 3.80
C TYR A 61 3.88 4.15 4.61
N ASN A 62 4.24 4.89 5.65
CA ASN A 62 3.29 5.77 6.34
C ASN A 62 2.87 6.92 5.42
N GLU A 63 3.81 7.53 4.68
CA GLU A 63 3.47 8.55 3.69
C GLU A 63 2.57 7.98 2.57
N LEU A 64 2.88 6.78 2.08
CA LEU A 64 2.06 6.10 1.09
C LEU A 64 0.64 5.83 1.61
N GLU A 65 0.50 5.36 2.86
CA GLU A 65 -0.81 5.15 3.51
C GLU A 65 -1.63 6.45 3.50
N ASP A 66 -1.03 7.57 3.91
CA ASP A 66 -1.69 8.88 3.96
C ASP A 66 -2.07 9.42 2.57
N VAL A 67 -1.21 9.22 1.57
CA VAL A 67 -1.51 9.57 0.18
C VAL A 67 -2.66 8.73 -0.35
N LEU A 68 -2.63 7.41 -0.15
CA LEU A 68 -3.68 6.52 -0.67
C LEU A 68 -5.03 6.77 -0.01
N ASN A 69 -5.08 7.07 1.29
CA ASN A 69 -6.33 7.44 1.96
C ASN A 69 -7.00 8.66 1.32
N ARG A 70 -6.21 9.69 0.96
CA ARG A 70 -6.72 10.88 0.26
C ARG A 70 -7.10 10.58 -1.19
N GLN A 71 -6.24 9.87 -1.91
CA GLN A 71 -6.43 9.57 -3.33
C GLN A 71 -7.60 8.62 -3.58
N GLN A 72 -7.87 7.69 -2.67
CA GLN A 72 -8.98 6.74 -2.81
C GLN A 72 -10.33 7.46 -2.95
N SER A 73 -10.55 8.53 -2.18
CA SER A 73 -11.77 9.33 -2.29
C SER A 73 -11.86 10.07 -3.63
N VAL A 74 -10.78 10.75 -4.03
CA VAL A 74 -10.72 11.54 -5.28
C VAL A 74 -10.88 10.63 -6.51
N GLN A 75 -10.07 9.57 -6.60
CA GLN A 75 -10.12 8.63 -7.72
C GLN A 75 -11.50 8.00 -7.86
N ASN A 76 -12.13 7.60 -6.75
CA ASN A 76 -13.46 6.98 -6.80
C ASN A 76 -14.59 7.92 -7.20
N MET A 77 -14.40 9.24 -7.06
CA MET A 77 -15.35 10.26 -7.50
C MET A 77 -15.29 10.45 -9.01
N TYR A 78 -14.09 10.41 -9.60
CA TYR A 78 -13.86 10.68 -11.03
C TYR A 78 -13.75 9.42 -11.90
N TYR A 79 -13.59 8.25 -11.28
CA TYR A 79 -13.55 6.99 -12.00
C TYR A 79 -14.97 6.60 -12.47
N SER A 80 -15.18 6.62 -13.77
CA SER A 80 -16.36 6.07 -14.44
C SER A 80 -15.97 4.80 -15.19
N ASN A 81 -16.81 3.77 -15.10
CA ASN A 81 -16.69 2.53 -15.87
C ASN A 81 -17.15 2.70 -17.33
N GLU A 82 -17.75 3.84 -17.66
CA GLU A 82 -18.21 4.11 -19.02
C GLU A 82 -17.06 4.61 -19.89
N PRO A 83 -16.81 4.01 -21.06
CA PRO A 83 -15.90 4.59 -22.03
C PRO A 83 -16.47 5.95 -22.45
N LYS A 84 -15.74 7.04 -22.18
CA LYS A 84 -16.10 8.42 -22.57
C LYS A 84 -16.08 8.66 -24.09
N VAL A 85 -16.00 7.60 -24.89
CA VAL A 85 -15.98 7.67 -26.34
C VAL A 85 -17.00 6.66 -26.84
N GLU A 86 -18.19 7.14 -27.19
CA GLU A 86 -19.06 6.44 -28.13
C GLU A 86 -18.25 6.28 -29.43
N LYS A 87 -18.10 5.04 -29.89
CA LYS A 87 -17.49 4.72 -31.18
C LYS A 87 -18.49 4.93 -32.30
#